data_AF-T1GYP7-F1
#
_entry.id   AF-T1GYP7-F1
#
_cell.length_a   1.000
_cell.length_b   1.000
_cell.length_c   1.000
_cell.angle_alpha   90.00
_cell.angle_beta   90.00
_cell.angle_gamma   90.00
#
_symmetry.space_group_name_H-M   'P 1'
#
loop_
_entity.id
_entity.type
_entity.pdbx_description
1 polymer ?
#
loop_
_entity_poly.entity_id
_entity_poly.type
_entity_poly.pdbx_seq_one_letter_code
_entity_poly.pdbx_strand_id
1 'polypeptide(L)'
;MRKGILEVTLYNGYEEELMLGCLAALASSAIWLLVATFLKLPISGTHSIVGSTIGFSLVARGTQGLQWSKLGTIVGSWFISPVLSGIVSVGLFWAIRKFILRAKNPLKAGFYSLPIFYGVTFAINVVSIALDGPKSEYKETLSITINLLLYMDNIPTWIAVVSSVGLGLLVAVLTQLCIVPMQKRKIANKMKNNRQPVKFIFDDSVESSPSGSPKKNRRPISLGSDKQLPAIAEITELRSLSDNKSPTLKQVLI
;
A
#
# COMPACT_ATOMS: atom_id res chain seq x y z
N MET A 1 12.42 -19.12 16.36
CA MET A 1 12.16 -20.41 15.68
C MET A 1 12.62 -21.62 16.48
N ARG A 2 13.86 -21.66 17.01
CA ARG A 2 14.40 -22.83 17.75
C ARG A 2 13.49 -23.40 18.84
N LYS A 3 12.96 -22.56 19.74
CA LYS A 3 12.15 -22.99 20.90
C LYS A 3 10.71 -23.41 20.59
N GLY A 4 10.25 -23.23 19.34
CA GLY A 4 8.84 -23.43 18.98
C GLY A 4 8.56 -24.66 18.13
N ILE A 5 9.58 -25.29 17.56
CA ILE A 5 9.42 -26.37 16.57
C ILE A 5 10.14 -27.65 17.02
N LEU A 6 11.34 -27.51 17.56
CA LEU A 6 12.21 -28.62 17.94
C LEU A 6 12.10 -28.93 19.43
N GLU A 7 12.12 -30.23 19.76
CA GLU A 7 12.31 -30.70 21.12
C GLU A 7 13.79 -30.64 21.51
N VAL A 8 14.23 -29.47 21.99
CA VAL A 8 15.65 -29.21 22.26
C VAL A 8 16.21 -30.11 23.37
N THR A 9 15.36 -30.59 24.28
CA THR A 9 15.75 -31.46 25.40
C THR A 9 16.32 -32.81 24.93
N LEU A 10 15.87 -33.31 23.77
CA LEU A 10 16.36 -34.56 23.18
C LEU A 10 17.77 -34.46 22.60
N TYR A 11 18.29 -33.24 22.45
CA TYR A 11 19.63 -32.96 21.92
C TYR A 11 20.64 -32.61 23.01
N ASN A 12 20.28 -32.74 24.29
CA ASN A 12 21.23 -32.59 25.39
C ASN A 12 22.30 -33.68 25.30
N GLY A 13 23.57 -33.29 25.20
CA GLY A 13 24.71 -34.19 24.96
C GLY A 13 24.97 -34.52 23.49
N TYR A 14 24.18 -33.96 22.56
CA TYR A 14 24.33 -34.10 21.10
C TYR A 14 24.15 -32.72 20.42
N GLU A 15 24.74 -31.67 20.99
CA GLU A 15 24.57 -30.30 20.53
C GLU A 15 25.14 -30.07 19.12
N GLU A 16 26.19 -30.82 18.76
CA GLU A 16 26.79 -30.79 17.43
C GLU A 16 25.81 -31.27 16.36
N GLU A 17 25.02 -32.31 16.63
CA GLU A 17 23.97 -32.80 15.72
C GLU A 17 22.89 -31.73 15.50
N LEU A 18 22.47 -31.05 16.57
CA LEU A 18 21.47 -29.98 16.49
C LEU A 18 22.00 -28.80 15.67
N MET A 19 23.27 -28.42 15.84
CA MET A 19 23.91 -27.35 15.10
C MET A 19 24.00 -27.69 13.60
N LEU A 20 24.47 -28.90 13.28
CA LEU A 20 24.54 -29.40 11.91
C LEU A 20 23.14 -29.48 11.27
N GLY A 21 22.14 -29.92 12.03
CA GLY A 21 20.73 -29.94 11.60
C GLY A 21 20.21 -28.53 11.27
N CYS A 22 20.50 -27.54 12.10
CA CYS A 22 20.14 -26.14 11.84
C CYS A 22 20.84 -25.58 10.60
N LEU A 23 22.12 -25.91 10.40
CA LEU A 23 22.88 -25.50 9.22
C LEU A 23 22.32 -26.15 7.94
N ALA A 24 22.00 -27.44 7.99
CA ALA A 24 21.35 -28.15 6.90
C ALA A 24 19.96 -27.57 6.58
N ALA A 25 19.18 -27.19 7.61
CA ALA A 25 17.89 -26.54 7.42
C ALA A 25 18.00 -25.18 6.71
N LEU A 26 18.99 -24.37 7.10
CA LEU A 26 19.29 -23.09 6.45
C LEU A 26 19.73 -23.29 5.00
N ALA A 27 20.64 -24.23 4.74
CA ALA A 27 21.12 -24.53 3.39
C ALA A 27 19.98 -25.01 2.48
N SER A 28 19.17 -25.97 2.95
CA SER A 28 18.00 -26.49 2.22
C SER A 28 17.00 -25.37 1.91
N SER A 29 16.64 -24.55 2.90
CA SER A 29 15.72 -23.42 2.71
C SER A 29 16.29 -22.37 1.76
N ALA A 30 17.60 -22.08 1.84
CA ALA A 30 18.26 -21.12 0.98
C ALA A 30 18.30 -21.60 -0.48
N ILE A 31 18.68 -22.86 -0.71
CA ILE A 31 18.68 -23.47 -2.05
C ILE A 31 17.27 -23.40 -2.65
N TRP A 32 16.25 -23.76 -1.88
CA TRP A 32 14.87 -23.69 -2.35
C TRP A 32 14.42 -22.25 -2.67
N LEU A 33 14.79 -21.28 -1.82
CA LEU A 33 14.50 -19.86 -2.06
C LEU A 33 15.23 -19.32 -3.30
N LEU A 34 16.47 -19.73 -3.54
CA LEU A 34 17.21 -19.36 -4.74
C LEU A 34 16.56 -19.93 -5.99
N VAL A 35 16.22 -21.23 -5.99
CA VAL A 35 15.53 -21.88 -7.12
C VAL A 35 14.20 -21.18 -7.43
N ALA A 36 13.38 -20.90 -6.41
CA ALA A 36 12.11 -20.19 -6.62
C ALA A 36 12.31 -18.76 -7.15
N THR A 37 13.36 -18.07 -6.69
CA THR A 37 13.73 -16.74 -7.20
C THR A 37 14.14 -16.81 -8.68
N PHE A 38 14.93 -17.81 -9.09
CA PHE A 38 15.27 -18.03 -10.50
C PHE A 38 14.03 -18.29 -11.36
N LEU A 39 13.06 -19.03 -10.82
CA LEU A 39 11.77 -19.31 -11.47
C LEU A 39 10.75 -18.16 -11.36
N LYS A 40 11.11 -17.05 -10.69
CA LYS A 40 10.24 -15.88 -10.45
C LYS A 40 8.91 -16.24 -9.75
N LEU A 41 8.92 -17.28 -8.92
CA LEU A 41 7.75 -17.71 -8.15
C LEU A 41 7.71 -16.98 -6.80
N PRO A 42 6.58 -16.33 -6.44
CA PRO A 42 6.43 -15.72 -5.11
C PRO A 42 6.20 -16.82 -4.07
N ILE A 43 7.26 -17.20 -3.35
CA ILE A 43 7.19 -18.21 -2.29
C ILE A 43 7.39 -17.63 -0.89
N SER A 44 6.85 -18.31 0.12
CA SER A 44 7.00 -17.93 1.53
C SER A 44 8.28 -18.52 2.13
N GLY A 45 9.27 -17.67 2.43
CA GLY A 45 10.50 -18.08 3.11
C GLY A 45 10.27 -18.71 4.49
N THR A 46 9.23 -18.28 5.20
CA THR A 46 8.85 -18.84 6.50
C THR A 46 8.44 -20.32 6.39
N HIS A 47 7.67 -20.68 5.35
CA HIS A 47 7.28 -22.09 5.16
C HIS A 47 8.47 -22.96 4.76
N SER A 48 9.39 -22.42 3.96
CA SER A 48 10.62 -23.12 3.56
C SER A 48 11.47 -23.51 4.77
N ILE A 49 11.79 -22.55 5.65
CA ILE A 49 12.65 -22.83 6.81
C ILE A 49 11.96 -23.72 7.85
N VAL A 50 10.65 -23.55 8.06
CA VAL A 50 9.87 -24.41 8.96
C VAL A 50 9.84 -25.85 8.42
N GLY A 51 9.58 -26.02 7.12
CA GLY A 51 9.59 -27.33 6.46
C GLY A 51 10.96 -28.02 6.52
N SER A 52 12.04 -27.30 6.23
CA SER A 52 13.41 -27.83 6.34
C SER A 52 13.76 -28.20 7.80
N THR A 53 13.31 -27.42 8.78
CA THR A 53 13.50 -27.70 10.22
C THR A 53 12.78 -28.98 10.64
N ILE A 54 11.55 -29.17 10.17
CA ILE A 54 10.76 -30.38 10.40
C ILE A 54 11.47 -31.58 9.76
N GLY A 55 11.87 -31.45 8.50
CA GLY A 55 12.53 -32.52 7.73
C GLY A 55 13.79 -33.06 8.42
N PHE A 56 14.73 -32.21 8.83
CA PHE A 56 15.94 -32.72 9.50
C PHE A 56 15.62 -33.34 10.87
N SER A 57 14.68 -32.75 11.62
CA SER A 57 14.32 -33.25 12.94
C SER A 57 13.69 -34.64 12.88
N LEU A 58 12.83 -34.88 11.88
CA LEU A 58 12.28 -36.20 11.57
C LEU A 58 13.36 -37.23 11.22
N VAL A 59 14.38 -36.84 10.47
CA VAL A 59 15.50 -37.74 10.12
C VAL A 59 16.39 -38.02 11.34
N ALA A 60 16.68 -37.01 12.15
CA ALA A 60 17.62 -37.14 13.27
C ALA A 60 17.01 -37.83 14.50
N ARG A 61 15.75 -37.54 14.84
CA ARG A 61 15.10 -37.98 16.09
C ARG A 61 13.67 -38.51 15.90
N GLY A 62 13.22 -38.69 14.66
CA GLY A 62 11.87 -39.18 14.37
C GLY A 62 10.77 -38.21 14.79
N THR A 63 9.56 -38.74 15.01
CA THR A 63 8.38 -37.94 15.41
C THR A 63 8.49 -37.35 16.82
N GLN A 64 9.40 -37.87 17.66
CA GLN A 64 9.65 -37.39 19.02
C GLN A 64 10.50 -36.10 19.04
N GLY A 65 11.26 -35.84 17.98
CA GLY A 65 12.06 -34.62 17.83
C GLY A 65 11.27 -33.32 17.68
N LEU A 66 9.94 -33.41 17.51
CA LEU A 66 9.06 -32.30 17.15
C LEU A 66 8.00 -32.01 18.21
N GLN A 67 7.79 -30.72 18.45
CA GLN A 67 6.74 -30.20 19.31
C GLN A 67 5.43 -30.01 18.53
N TRP A 68 4.67 -31.09 18.34
CA TRP A 68 3.44 -31.12 17.52
C TRP A 68 2.38 -30.08 17.94
N SER A 69 2.20 -29.85 19.24
CA SER A 69 1.26 -28.85 19.74
C SER A 69 1.63 -27.42 19.30
N LYS A 70 2.91 -27.07 19.39
CA LYS A 70 3.40 -25.76 18.97
C LYS A 70 3.39 -25.65 17.45
N LEU A 71 3.78 -26.70 16.74
CA LEU A 71 3.71 -26.74 15.28
C LEU A 71 2.28 -26.53 14.77
N GLY A 72 1.29 -27.20 15.37
CA GLY A 72 -0.12 -27.00 15.04
C GLY A 72 -0.59 -25.56 15.25
N THR A 73 -0.12 -24.90 16.32
CA THR A 73 -0.39 -23.48 16.57
C THR A 73 0.21 -22.58 15.47
N ILE A 74 1.44 -22.88 15.05
CA ILE A 74 2.12 -22.14 13.96
C ILE A 74 1.35 -22.32 12.64
N VAL A 75 0.98 -23.54 12.29
CA VAL A 75 0.21 -23.83 11.07
C VAL A 75 -1.15 -23.14 11.11
N GLY A 76 -1.85 -23.19 12.25
CA GLY A 76 -3.10 -22.46 12.44
C GLY A 76 -2.94 -20.94 12.25
N SER A 77 -1.82 -20.38 12.70
CA SER A 77 -1.51 -18.96 12.51
C SER A 77 -1.36 -18.54 11.04
N TRP A 78 -0.96 -19.47 10.16
CA TRP A 78 -0.82 -19.19 8.72
C TRP A 78 -2.16 -18.98 8.02
N PHE A 79 -3.23 -19.59 8.53
CA PHE A 79 -4.58 -19.42 8.01
C PHE A 79 -5.31 -18.26 8.68
N ILE A 80 -5.12 -18.09 9.99
CA ILE A 80 -5.79 -17.01 10.72
C ILE A 80 -5.31 -15.63 10.28
N SER A 81 -4.02 -15.49 9.93
CA SER A 81 -3.43 -14.19 9.60
C SER A 81 -3.99 -13.59 8.30
N PRO A 82 -4.11 -14.34 7.19
CA PRO A 82 -4.79 -13.87 5.97
C PRO A 82 -6.28 -13.60 6.16
N VAL A 83 -6.97 -14.43 6.96
CA VAL A 83 -8.41 -14.23 7.22
C VAL A 83 -8.63 -12.93 7.98
N LEU A 84 -7.87 -12.71 9.06
CA LEU A 84 -7.99 -11.50 9.87
C LEU A 84 -7.58 -10.26 9.07
N SER A 85 -6.51 -10.34 8.28
CA SER A 85 -6.09 -9.23 7.41
C SER A 85 -7.12 -8.93 6.32
N GLY A 86 -7.78 -9.96 5.78
CA GLY A 86 -8.89 -9.82 4.84
C GLY A 86 -10.08 -9.07 5.45
N ILE A 87 -10.49 -9.44 6.67
CA ILE A 87 -11.58 -8.77 7.40
C ILE A 87 -11.24 -7.29 7.63
N VAL A 88 -10.03 -7.00 8.11
CA VAL A 88 -9.58 -5.61 8.34
C VAL A 88 -9.52 -4.83 7.02
N SER A 89 -9.04 -5.44 5.94
CA SER A 89 -8.98 -4.83 4.61
C SER A 89 -10.38 -4.45 4.09
N VAL A 90 -11.36 -5.34 4.24
CA VAL A 90 -12.77 -5.05 3.87
C VAL A 90 -13.33 -3.89 4.71
N GLY A 91 -13.08 -3.89 6.02
CA GLY A 91 -13.51 -2.80 6.90
C GLY A 91 -12.89 -1.46 6.52
N LEU A 92 -11.59 -1.44 6.24
CA LEU A 92 -10.85 -0.25 5.82
C LEU A 92 -11.36 0.27 4.46
N PHE A 93 -11.56 -0.62 3.49
CA PHE A 93 -12.11 -0.26 2.19
C PHE A 93 -13.52 0.32 2.30
N TRP A 94 -14.37 -0.27 3.14
CA TRP A 94 -15.70 0.24 3.41
C TRP A 94 -15.66 1.64 4.02
N ALA A 95 -14.77 1.87 4.99
CA ALA A 95 -14.56 3.20 5.59
C ALA A 95 -14.11 4.23 4.53
N ILE A 96 -13.10 3.92 3.73
CA ILE A 96 -12.62 4.79 2.63
C ILE A 96 -13.76 5.11 1.67
N ARG A 97 -14.54 4.10 1.26
CA ARG A 97 -15.67 4.29 0.34
C ARG A 97 -16.75 5.21 0.93
N LYS A 98 -17.07 5.04 2.21
CA LYS A 98 -18.11 5.83 2.88
C LYS A 98 -17.66 7.27 3.16
N PHE A 99 -16.44 7.46 3.64
CA PHE A 99 -15.94 8.77 4.10
C PHE A 99 -15.29 9.61 2.99
N ILE A 100 -14.62 8.99 2.02
CA ILE A 100 -13.89 9.72 0.95
C ILE A 100 -14.67 9.68 -0.36
N LEU A 101 -14.96 8.48 -0.88
CA LEU A 101 -15.45 8.34 -2.26
C LEU A 101 -16.89 8.81 -2.45
N ARG A 102 -17.73 8.74 -1.40
CA ARG A 102 -19.13 9.19 -1.43
C ARG A 102 -19.32 10.64 -0.96
N ALA A 103 -18.25 11.36 -0.65
CA ALA A 103 -18.34 12.75 -0.22
C ALA A 103 -18.66 13.68 -1.40
N LYS A 104 -19.38 14.77 -1.14
CA LYS A 104 -19.74 15.79 -2.16
C LYS A 104 -18.51 16.34 -2.91
N ASN A 105 -17.36 16.42 -2.23
CA ASN A 105 -16.07 16.84 -2.78
C ASN A 105 -14.96 15.82 -2.40
N PRO A 106 -14.77 14.74 -3.18
CA PRO A 106 -13.89 13.62 -2.79
C PRO A 106 -12.42 14.04 -2.66
N LEU A 107 -11.96 15.00 -3.47
CA LEU A 107 -10.59 15.54 -3.37
C LEU A 107 -10.35 16.27 -2.04
N LYS A 108 -11.31 17.07 -1.56
CA LYS A 108 -11.19 17.79 -0.29
C LYS A 108 -11.25 16.82 0.89
N ALA A 109 -12.18 15.86 0.85
CA ALA A 109 -12.30 14.80 1.86
C ALA A 109 -11.04 13.93 1.94
N GLY A 110 -10.46 13.57 0.79
CA GLY A 110 -9.19 12.84 0.70
C GLY A 110 -8.07 13.54 1.45
N PHE A 111 -7.88 14.85 1.21
CA PHE A 111 -6.85 15.62 1.92
C PHE A 111 -7.03 15.69 3.43
N TYR A 112 -8.27 15.75 3.93
CA TYR A 112 -8.54 15.72 5.37
C TYR A 112 -8.36 14.32 5.99
N SER A 113 -8.57 13.26 5.21
CA SER A 113 -8.42 11.89 5.68
C SER A 113 -6.96 11.41 5.73
N LEU A 114 -6.07 11.97 4.89
CA LEU A 114 -4.66 11.56 4.81
C LEU A 114 -3.91 11.61 6.16
N PRO A 115 -3.94 12.72 6.93
CA PRO A 115 -3.26 12.78 8.23
C PRO A 115 -3.74 11.74 9.22
N ILE A 116 -5.03 11.41 9.19
CA ILE A 116 -5.63 10.43 10.09
C ILE A 116 -5.07 9.05 9.78
N PHE A 117 -5.03 8.63 8.51
CA PHE A 117 -4.46 7.33 8.13
C PHE A 117 -2.97 7.21 8.46
N TYR A 118 -2.18 8.25 8.16
CA TYR A 118 -0.74 8.25 8.49
C TYR A 118 -0.50 8.26 10.00
N GLY A 119 -1.26 9.06 10.77
CA GLY A 119 -1.16 9.11 12.23
C GLY A 119 -1.51 7.78 12.89
N VAL A 120 -2.60 7.14 12.47
CA VAL A 120 -3.01 5.82 12.98
C VAL A 120 -1.97 4.75 12.62
N THR A 121 -1.47 4.73 11.39
CA THR A 121 -0.44 3.77 10.96
C THR A 121 0.84 3.94 11.77
N PHE A 122 1.28 5.17 11.98
CA PHE A 122 2.47 5.45 12.78
C PHE A 122 2.28 5.06 14.24
N ALA A 123 1.13 5.39 14.83
CA ALA A 123 0.80 5.00 16.20
C ALA A 123 0.84 3.47 16.38
N ILE A 124 0.24 2.69 15.48
CA ILE A 124 0.26 1.21 15.52
C ILE A 124 1.70 0.68 15.48
N ASN A 125 2.55 1.22 14.60
CA ASN A 125 3.95 0.80 14.52
C ASN A 125 4.73 1.15 15.81
N VAL A 126 4.52 2.34 16.37
CA VAL A 126 5.16 2.76 17.62
C VAL A 126 4.70 1.91 18.81
N VAL A 127 3.40 1.59 18.90
CA VAL A 127 2.89 0.65 19.92
C VAL A 127 3.56 -0.72 19.78
N SER A 128 3.64 -1.27 18.56
CA SER A 128 4.26 -2.57 18.32
C SER A 128 5.73 -2.56 18.75
N ILE A 129 6.49 -1.52 18.42
CA ILE A 129 7.88 -1.38 18.86
C ILE A 129 7.99 -1.15 20.37
N ALA A 130 7.05 -0.44 20.99
CA ALA A 130 7.10 -0.17 22.43
C ALA A 130 6.72 -1.40 23.27
N LEU A 131 5.84 -2.27 22.77
CA LEU A 131 5.39 -3.50 23.46
C LEU A 131 6.30 -4.69 23.17
N ASP A 132 6.69 -4.91 21.91
CA ASP A 132 7.54 -6.03 21.47
C ASP A 132 9.01 -5.63 21.25
N GLY A 133 9.37 -4.41 21.65
CA GLY A 133 10.72 -3.86 21.55
C GLY A 133 11.78 -4.72 22.22
N PRO A 134 13.06 -4.44 21.93
CA PRO A 134 14.18 -5.27 22.36
C PRO A 134 14.10 -5.59 23.85
N LYS A 135 13.87 -6.87 24.16
CA LYS A 135 13.86 -7.37 25.53
C LYS A 135 15.24 -7.12 26.14
N SER A 136 15.29 -6.17 27.05
CA SER A 136 16.35 -5.92 28.04
C SER A 136 17.72 -5.42 27.60
N GLU A 137 18.20 -5.59 26.36
CA GLU A 137 19.60 -5.24 26.04
C GLU A 137 19.79 -3.83 25.47
N TYR A 138 18.85 -3.34 24.66
CA TYR A 138 18.89 -1.96 24.13
C TYR A 138 18.31 -0.91 25.09
N LYS A 139 17.94 -1.34 26.29
CA LYS A 139 17.49 -0.44 27.34
C LYS A 139 18.59 0.55 27.70
N GLU A 140 19.87 0.24 27.53
CA GLU A 140 20.99 1.10 27.95
C GLU A 140 21.21 2.30 27.00
N THR A 141 21.18 2.09 25.68
CA THR A 141 21.46 3.17 24.71
C THR A 141 20.27 4.11 24.51
N LEU A 142 19.04 3.60 24.59
CA LEU A 142 17.83 4.43 24.61
C LEU A 142 17.50 4.94 26.03
N SER A 143 18.13 4.37 27.07
CA SER A 143 18.02 4.89 28.44
C SER A 143 18.63 6.25 28.55
N ILE A 144 19.78 6.55 27.94
CA ILE A 144 20.48 7.81 28.23
C ILE A 144 19.62 9.04 27.89
N THR A 145 18.81 8.97 26.82
CA THR A 145 17.90 10.06 26.44
C THR A 145 16.60 10.08 27.27
N ILE A 146 16.14 8.94 27.80
CA ILE A 146 14.85 8.81 28.50
C ILE A 146 15.00 8.91 30.03
N ASN A 147 16.09 8.35 30.60
CA ASN A 147 16.45 8.46 32.02
C ASN A 147 16.73 9.89 32.46
N LEU A 148 17.16 10.77 31.54
CA LEU A 148 17.40 12.18 31.86
C LEU A 148 16.09 12.96 32.12
N LEU A 149 14.94 12.47 31.62
CA LEU A 149 13.68 13.21 31.68
C LEU A 149 12.66 12.66 32.69
N LEU A 150 12.60 11.34 32.90
CA LEU A 150 11.62 10.74 33.81
C LEU A 150 12.24 9.57 34.57
N TYR A 151 12.45 9.78 35.87
CA TYR A 151 12.75 8.76 36.86
C TYR A 151 11.61 7.73 36.89
N MET A 152 11.74 6.64 36.11
CA MET A 152 10.75 5.57 36.07
C MET A 152 11.41 4.21 35.88
N ASP A 153 11.73 3.59 37.01
CA ASP A 153 11.62 2.15 37.15
C ASP A 153 10.16 1.72 36.88
N ASN A 154 9.99 0.61 36.16
CA ASN A 154 8.70 0.07 35.66
C ASN A 154 7.90 1.01 34.75
N ILE A 155 8.23 1.05 33.46
CA ILE A 155 7.38 1.69 32.45
C ILE A 155 6.12 0.82 32.27
N PRO A 156 4.94 1.29 32.67
CA PRO A 156 3.69 0.55 32.53
C PRO A 156 3.21 0.60 31.07
N THR A 157 2.43 -0.41 30.67
CA THR A 157 1.86 -0.52 29.32
C THR A 157 1.03 0.70 28.90
N TRP A 158 0.42 1.41 29.85
CA TRP A 158 -0.33 2.64 29.56
C TRP A 158 0.56 3.80 29.09
N ILE A 159 1.80 3.91 29.56
CA ILE A 159 2.73 4.97 29.12
C ILE A 159 3.17 4.73 27.67
N ALA A 160 3.40 3.48 27.29
CA ALA A 160 3.69 3.10 25.91
C ALA A 160 2.52 3.45 24.96
N VAL A 161 1.29 3.22 25.40
CA VAL A 161 0.10 3.58 24.61
C VAL A 161 -0.03 5.10 24.51
N VAL A 162 0.12 5.84 25.62
CA VAL A 162 -0.01 7.30 25.61
C VAL A 162 1.08 7.96 24.77
N SER A 163 2.34 7.50 24.87
CA SER A 163 3.45 8.03 24.06
C SER A 163 3.25 7.75 22.57
N SER A 164 2.77 6.56 22.21
CA SER A 164 2.49 6.20 20.81
C SER A 164 1.39 7.04 20.17
N VAL A 165 0.33 7.36 20.93
CA VAL A 165 -0.76 8.24 20.48
C VAL A 165 -0.25 9.67 20.33
N GLY A 166 0.59 10.14 21.26
CA GLY A 166 1.25 11.44 21.18
C GLY A 166 2.12 11.58 19.91
N LEU A 167 2.98 10.60 19.64
CA LEU A 167 3.79 10.59 18.42
C LEU A 167 2.93 10.46 17.15
N GLY A 168 1.89 9.63 17.16
CA GLY A 168 0.95 9.48 16.04
C GLY A 168 0.22 10.79 15.72
N LEU A 169 -0.22 11.52 16.74
CA LEU A 169 -0.84 12.84 16.59
C LEU A 169 0.16 13.88 16.06
N LEU A 170 1.40 13.86 16.54
CA LEU A 170 2.47 14.74 16.04
C LEU A 170 2.70 14.51 14.53
N VAL A 171 2.81 13.25 14.11
CA VAL A 171 2.96 12.89 12.68
C VAL A 171 1.73 13.30 11.86
N ALA A 172 0.52 13.18 12.41
CA ALA A 172 -0.69 13.67 11.76
C ALA A 172 -0.65 15.20 11.57
N VAL A 173 -0.24 15.95 12.59
CA VAL A 173 -0.09 17.42 12.51
C VAL A 173 0.97 17.80 11.47
N LEU A 174 2.14 17.15 11.47
CA LEU A 174 3.18 17.38 10.46
C LEU A 174 2.69 17.07 9.05
N THR A 175 1.95 15.98 8.86
CA THR A 175 1.36 15.61 7.58
C THR A 175 0.36 16.67 7.11
N GLN A 176 -0.48 17.18 8.02
CA GLN A 176 -1.45 18.22 7.71
C GLN A 176 -0.77 19.55 7.35
N LEU A 177 0.31 19.92 8.03
CA LEU A 177 1.03 21.18 7.83
C LEU A 177 1.98 21.17 6.64
N CYS A 178 2.63 20.04 6.32
CA CYS A 178 3.62 19.95 5.25
C CYS A 178 3.05 19.28 3.99
N ILE A 179 2.48 18.08 4.13
CA ILE A 179 2.12 17.24 2.97
C ILE A 179 0.87 17.76 2.27
N VAL A 180 -0.17 18.12 3.00
CA VAL A 180 -1.41 18.63 2.39
C VAL A 180 -1.20 19.89 1.55
N PRO A 181 -0.50 20.96 2.02
CA PRO A 181 -0.25 22.12 1.17
C PRO A 181 0.70 21.80 0.01
N MET A 182 1.70 20.92 0.21
CA MET A 182 2.57 20.48 -0.89
C MET A 182 1.81 19.72 -1.97
N GLN A 183 0.91 18.81 -1.59
CA GLN A 183 0.09 18.05 -2.53
C GLN A 183 -0.88 18.97 -3.30
N LYS A 184 -1.51 19.92 -2.61
CA LYS A 184 -2.34 20.96 -3.27
C LYS A 184 -1.53 21.76 -4.29
N ARG A 185 -0.31 22.19 -3.93
CA ARG A 185 0.61 22.89 -4.85
C ARG A 185 1.02 22.02 -6.04
N LYS A 186 1.34 20.74 -5.82
CA LYS A 186 1.71 19.80 -6.89
C LYS A 186 0.57 19.56 -7.88
N ILE A 187 -0.67 19.38 -7.41
CA ILE A 187 -1.82 19.18 -8.29
C ILE A 187 -2.14 20.46 -9.07
N ALA A 188 -2.09 21.63 -8.44
CA ALA A 188 -2.29 22.90 -9.13
C ALA A 188 -1.25 23.13 -10.24
N ASN A 189 0.03 22.83 -9.96
CA ASN A 189 1.09 22.91 -10.97
C ASN A 189 0.92 21.87 -12.08
N LYS A 190 0.50 20.64 -11.75
CA LYS A 190 0.22 19.60 -12.76
C LYS A 190 -0.95 20.00 -13.66
N MET A 191 -2.04 20.52 -13.10
CA MET A 191 -3.17 21.04 -13.88
C MET A 191 -2.78 22.23 -14.78
N LYS A 192 -1.91 23.12 -14.30
CA LYS A 192 -1.39 24.24 -15.10
C LYS A 192 -0.51 23.75 -16.26
N ASN A 193 0.32 22.72 -16.02
CA ASN A 193 1.23 22.16 -17.02
C ASN A 193 0.54 21.23 -18.04
N ASN A 194 -0.56 20.57 -17.64
CA ASN A 194 -1.37 19.71 -18.52
C ASN A 194 -2.38 20.47 -19.40
N ARG A 195 -2.31 21.82 -19.47
CA ARG A 195 -3.05 22.65 -20.42
C ARG A 195 -2.49 22.54 -21.85
N GLN A 196 -2.16 21.33 -22.30
CA GLN A 196 -2.17 21.09 -23.73
C GLN A 196 -3.62 20.77 -24.08
N PRO A 197 -4.26 21.51 -25.01
CA PRO A 197 -5.60 21.16 -25.45
C PRO A 197 -5.53 19.70 -25.93
N VAL A 198 -6.41 18.84 -25.41
CA VAL A 198 -6.55 17.48 -25.90
C VAL A 198 -6.85 17.62 -27.39
N LYS A 199 -5.85 17.34 -28.22
CA LYS A 199 -5.98 17.40 -29.66
C LYS A 199 -6.85 16.21 -30.04
N PHE A 200 -8.14 16.45 -30.18
CA PHE A 200 -9.06 15.48 -30.77
C PHE A 200 -8.64 15.30 -32.22
N ILE A 201 -7.78 14.29 -32.44
CA ILE A 201 -7.50 13.79 -33.76
C ILE A 201 -8.73 12.96 -34.11
N PHE A 202 -9.66 13.56 -34.83
CA PHE A 202 -10.64 12.81 -35.60
C PHE A 202 -9.83 12.15 -36.72
N ASP A 203 -9.39 10.92 -36.49
CA ASP A 203 -8.96 10.06 -37.58
C ASP A 203 -10.25 9.72 -38.32
N ASP A 204 -10.42 10.23 -39.54
CA ASP A 204 -11.54 9.91 -40.42
C ASP A 204 -11.47 8.41 -40.70
N SER A 205 -12.08 7.64 -39.78
CA SER A 205 -12.06 6.19 -39.77
C SER A 205 -13.08 5.68 -40.76
N VAL A 206 -12.87 5.97 -42.04
CA VAL A 206 -13.49 5.21 -43.13
C VAL A 206 -12.42 4.27 -43.64
N GLU A 207 -12.30 3.08 -43.04
CA GLU A 207 -11.84 1.89 -43.78
C GLU A 207 -12.06 0.63 -42.95
N SER A 208 -13.20 -0.02 -43.13
CA SER A 208 -13.36 -1.44 -42.90
C SER A 208 -13.06 -2.18 -44.21
N SER A 209 -11.80 -2.58 -44.44
CA SER A 209 -11.44 -3.67 -45.37
C SER A 209 -9.97 -4.12 -45.20
N PRO A 210 -9.67 -5.44 -45.22
CA PRO A 210 -8.34 -5.96 -44.98
C PRO A 210 -7.62 -6.33 -46.29
N SER A 211 -6.61 -5.57 -46.70
CA SER A 211 -5.55 -6.10 -47.58
C SER A 211 -4.35 -5.16 -47.63
N GLY A 212 -3.16 -5.74 -47.45
CA GLY A 212 -1.91 -5.03 -47.30
C GLY A 212 -1.49 -4.19 -48.51
N SER A 213 -0.87 -3.05 -48.22
CA SER A 213 0.07 -2.33 -49.11
C SER A 213 0.92 -1.36 -48.29
N PRO A 214 2.16 -1.04 -48.70
CA PRO A 214 3.16 -0.41 -47.83
C PRO A 214 2.82 1.07 -47.55
N LYS A 215 2.88 1.47 -46.28
CA LYS A 215 2.63 2.85 -45.84
C LYS A 215 3.67 3.82 -46.43
N LYS A 216 3.24 4.71 -47.34
CA LYS A 216 4.01 5.89 -47.76
C LYS A 216 3.87 6.98 -46.69
N ASN A 217 4.98 7.38 -46.08
CA ASN A 217 5.05 8.47 -45.11
C ASN A 217 4.51 9.78 -45.71
N ARG A 218 3.31 10.20 -45.31
CA ARG A 218 2.81 11.56 -45.58
C ARG A 218 2.98 12.40 -44.31
N ARG A 219 3.70 13.51 -44.44
CA ARG A 219 3.94 14.47 -43.35
C ARG A 219 2.60 15.09 -42.93
N PRO A 220 2.40 15.41 -41.64
CA PRO A 220 1.17 16.06 -41.18
C PRO A 220 1.10 17.48 -41.76
N ILE A 221 -0.02 17.77 -42.44
CA ILE A 221 -0.33 19.11 -42.95
C ILE A 221 -0.72 19.97 -41.75
N SER A 222 0.14 20.93 -41.41
CA SER A 222 -0.16 22.02 -40.50
C SER A 222 -0.91 23.09 -41.27
N LEU A 223 -2.24 23.12 -41.16
CA LEU A 223 -3.06 24.18 -41.75
C LEU A 223 -3.07 25.40 -40.81
N GLY A 224 -2.07 26.27 -40.96
CA GLY A 224 -2.19 27.65 -40.55
C GLY A 224 -2.89 28.42 -41.67
N SER A 225 -4.11 28.90 -41.42
CA SER A 225 -4.75 29.82 -42.34
C SER A 225 -5.66 30.78 -41.57
N ASP A 226 -5.07 31.91 -41.19
CA ASP A 226 -5.77 33.19 -41.21
C ASP A 226 -6.14 33.48 -42.67
N LYS A 227 -7.36 33.12 -43.07
CA LYS A 227 -8.03 33.76 -44.22
C LYS A 227 -9.54 33.53 -44.13
N GLN A 228 -10.21 34.62 -43.82
CA GLN A 228 -11.65 34.80 -43.86
C GLN A 228 -12.16 34.69 -45.31
N LEU A 229 -13.33 34.07 -45.50
CA LEU A 229 -14.43 34.36 -46.47
C LEU A 229 -15.05 33.06 -47.04
N PRO A 230 -16.34 33.03 -47.44
CA PRO A 230 -17.45 33.96 -47.20
C PRO A 230 -18.68 33.29 -46.56
N ALA A 231 -19.58 34.15 -46.06
CA ALA A 231 -20.94 33.82 -45.66
C ALA A 231 -21.74 33.16 -46.80
N ILE A 232 -22.72 32.33 -46.42
CA ILE A 232 -23.95 31.89 -47.13
C ILE A 232 -24.14 30.38 -46.85
N ALA A 233 -24.89 30.05 -45.79
CA ALA A 233 -25.72 28.84 -45.71
C ALA A 233 -26.49 28.72 -44.38
N GLU A 234 -26.09 29.39 -43.30
CA GLU A 234 -26.65 29.13 -41.96
C GLU A 234 -27.67 30.19 -41.48
N ILE A 235 -28.44 30.77 -42.40
CA ILE A 235 -29.54 31.72 -42.08
C ILE A 235 -30.92 31.04 -42.22
N THR A 236 -30.98 29.82 -42.76
CA THR A 236 -32.25 29.11 -42.99
C THR A 236 -32.78 28.42 -41.72
N GLU A 237 -31.91 28.00 -40.81
CA GLU A 237 -32.30 27.30 -39.57
C GLU A 237 -32.73 28.26 -38.44
N LEU A 238 -32.31 29.52 -38.46
CA LEU A 238 -32.65 30.50 -37.40
C LEU A 238 -33.96 31.25 -37.63
N ARG A 239 -34.59 31.12 -38.82
CA ARG A 239 -35.91 31.70 -39.11
C ARG A 239 -37.08 30.83 -38.63
N SER A 240 -36.85 29.55 -38.31
CA SER A 240 -37.88 28.64 -37.80
C SER A 240 -38.01 28.66 -36.27
N LEU A 241 -37.01 29.15 -35.53
CA LEU A 241 -37.04 29.23 -34.07
C LEU A 241 -37.36 30.64 -33.53
N SER A 242 -37.44 31.66 -34.40
CA SER A 242 -37.76 33.04 -34.01
C SER A 242 -39.28 33.33 -33.94
N ASP A 243 -40.14 32.39 -34.32
CA ASP A 243 -41.60 32.60 -34.43
C ASP A 243 -42.43 32.05 -33.26
N ASN A 244 -41.81 31.63 -32.15
CA ASN A 244 -42.55 31.23 -30.94
C ASN A 244 -42.09 31.97 -29.68
N LYS A 245 -42.54 33.23 -29.60
CA LYS A 245 -43.08 33.93 -28.42
C LYS A 245 -42.35 33.78 -27.06
N SER A 246 -41.74 34.90 -26.66
CA SER A 246 -41.37 35.37 -25.30
C SER A 246 -42.53 35.35 -24.28
N PRO A 247 -42.38 35.82 -23.00
CA PRO A 247 -41.21 36.00 -22.11
C PRO A 247 -41.44 35.47 -20.66
N THR A 248 -40.39 35.13 -19.90
CA THR A 248 -40.33 35.46 -18.45
C THR A 248 -38.89 35.44 -17.93
N LEU A 249 -38.33 36.64 -17.80
CA LEU A 249 -37.20 36.99 -16.96
C LEU A 249 -37.52 36.74 -15.48
N LYS A 250 -36.65 36.02 -14.76
CA LYS A 250 -36.11 36.32 -13.41
C LYS A 250 -35.62 35.03 -12.74
N GLN A 251 -34.30 34.88 -12.59
CA GLN A 251 -33.61 34.67 -11.29
C GLN A 251 -32.16 34.29 -11.53
N VAL A 252 -31.37 35.36 -11.65
CA VAL A 252 -29.95 35.44 -11.34
C VAL A 252 -29.80 35.40 -9.81
N LEU A 253 -28.77 34.70 -9.32
CA LEU A 253 -28.18 34.79 -7.96
C LEU A 253 -29.06 34.37 -6.78
N ILE A 254 -28.88 33.13 -6.28
CA ILE A 254 -28.37 32.79 -4.92
C ILE A 254 -27.56 31.50 -5.02
#